data_AF-A0A7C6QNR2-F1
#
_entry.id   AF-A0A7C6QNR2-F1
#
_cell.length_a   1.000
_cell.length_b   1.000
_cell.length_c   1.000
_cell.angle_alpha   90.00
_cell.angle_beta   90.00
_cell.angle_gamma   90.00
#
_symmetry.space_group_name_H-M   'P 1'
#
loop_
_entity.id
_entity.type
_entity.pdbx_description
1 polymer ?
#
loop_
_entity_poly.entity_id
_entity_poly.type
_entity_poly.pdbx_seq_one_letter_code
_entity_poly.pdbx_strand_id
1 'polypeptide(L)' 'MEEKKCPQCRTYMEYLGVKEFRTGGKTGGWHILLGDFAELKERIMKLEMWVCSQCSQVLFYLPEKSSLKSRK' A
#
# COMPACT_ATOMS: atom_id res chain seq x y z
N MET A 1 -13.41 2.08 13.27
CA MET A 1 -12.22 2.63 12.60
C MET A 1 -11.18 2.80 13.69
N GLU A 2 -10.08 2.06 13.61
CA GLU A 2 -9.06 2.08 14.67
C GLU A 2 -8.21 3.35 14.55
N GLU A 3 -8.09 4.13 15.63
CA GLU A 3 -7.27 5.36 15.64
C GLU A 3 -5.77 5.01 15.66
N LYS A 4 -4.99 5.57 14.73
CA LYS A 4 -3.54 5.33 14.66
C LYS A 4 -2.75 6.52 15.20
N LYS A 5 -1.70 6.25 15.96
CA LYS A 5 -0.74 7.26 16.46
C LYS A 5 0.54 7.23 15.65
N CYS A 6 1.08 8.40 15.36
CA CYS A 6 2.36 8.53 14.67
C CYS A 6 3.50 7.98 15.55
N PRO A 7 4.38 7.12 15.03
CA PRO A 7 5.51 6.58 15.80
C PRO A 7 6.55 7.64 16.16
N GLN A 8 6.60 8.76 15.42
CA GLN A 8 7.56 9.84 15.65
C GLN A 8 7.07 10.84 16.71
N CYS A 9 5.92 11.49 16.47
CA CYS A 9 5.43 12.55 17.36
C CYS A 9 4.35 12.09 18.36
N ARG A 10 3.86 10.84 18.26
CA ARG A 10 2.79 10.26 19.09
C ARG A 10 1.42 10.92 18.97
N THR A 11 1.24 11.87 18.05
CA THR A 11 -0.06 12.48 17.70
C THR A 11 -0.94 11.51 16.90
N TYR A 12 -2.26 11.67 17.00
CA TYR A 12 -3.21 10.96 16.15
C TYR A 12 -3.02 11.31 14.67
N MET A 13 -3.13 10.29 13.82
CA MET A 13 -2.97 10.40 12.38
C MET A 13 -4.32 10.55 11.67
N GLU A 14 -4.30 11.26 10.55
CA GLU A 14 -5.46 11.43 9.67
C GLU A 14 -5.55 10.26 8.69
N TYR A 15 -6.74 9.66 8.59
CA TYR A 15 -7.02 8.59 7.64
C TYR A 15 -7.38 9.15 6.26
N LEU A 16 -6.64 8.76 5.22
CA LEU A 16 -6.86 9.23 3.85
C LEU A 16 -7.58 8.21 2.95
N GLY A 17 -8.04 7.10 3.52
CA GLY A 17 -8.73 6.04 2.79
C GLY A 17 -7.79 4.94 2.28
N VAL A 18 -8.40 3.97 1.58
CA VAL A 18 -7.68 2.94 0.84
C VAL A 18 -7.22 3.48 -0.50
N LYS A 19 -5.95 3.27 -0.85
CA LYS A 19 -5.36 3.62 -2.15
C LYS A 19 -4.88 2.36 -2.87
N GLU A 20 -4.90 2.40 -4.20
CA GLU A 20 -4.43 1.31 -5.05
C GLU A 20 -2.99 1.60 -5.49
N PHE A 21 -2.08 0.71 -5.10
CA PHE A 21 -0.66 0.74 -5.48
C PHE A 21 -0.40 -0.34 -6.51
N ARG A 22 0.21 0.02 -7.64
CA ARG A 22 0.74 -0.97 -8.57
C ARG A 22 2.07 -1.44 -8.03
N THR A 23 2.17 -2.73 -7.73
CA THR A 23 3.40 -3.38 -7.27
C THR A 23 3.85 -4.40 -8.31
N GLY A 24 5.16 -4.46 -8.57
CA GLY A 24 5.73 -5.18 -9.72
C GLY A 24 6.00 -4.28 -10.91
N GLY A 25 6.88 -4.74 -11.80
CA GLY A 25 7.32 -4.01 -12.99
C GLY A 25 8.84 -3.85 -13.08
N LYS A 26 9.43 -4.52 -14.08
CA LYS A 26 10.77 -4.37 -14.68
C LYS A 26 12.00 -4.79 -13.85
N THR A 27 12.37 -6.07 -13.96
CA THR A 27 13.80 -6.42 -14.02
C THR A 27 14.24 -6.36 -15.49
N GLY A 28 15.06 -5.35 -15.81
CA GLY A 28 15.75 -5.26 -17.10
C GLY A 28 16.62 -6.48 -17.37
N GLY A 29 16.80 -6.81 -18.65
CA GLY A 29 17.80 -7.77 -19.16
C GLY A 29 17.53 -9.27 -18.94
N TRP A 30 16.88 -9.66 -17.84
CA TRP A 30 16.70 -11.09 -17.50
C TRP A 30 15.63 -11.82 -18.31
N HIS A 31 14.70 -11.10 -18.94
CA HIS A 31 13.71 -11.70 -19.85
C HIS A 31 14.33 -12.41 -21.06
N ILE A 32 15.56 -12.05 -21.45
CA ILE A 32 16.26 -12.68 -22.58
C ILE A 32 16.89 -14.02 -22.16
N LEU A 33 17.12 -14.25 -20.86
CA LEU A 33 17.85 -15.41 -20.36
C LEU A 33 16.96 -16.52 -19.76
N LEU A 34 15.70 -16.23 -19.38
CA LEU A 34 14.86 -17.16 -18.58
C LEU A 34 13.48 -17.52 -19.13
N GLY A 35 13.13 -17.12 -20.37
CA GLY A 35 11.86 -17.52 -21.01
C GLY A 35 10.58 -17.19 -20.20
N ASP A 36 9.54 -18.01 -20.34
CA ASP A 36 8.17 -17.80 -19.80
C ASP A 36 8.02 -17.86 -18.26
N PHE A 37 9.11 -18.02 -17.49
CA PHE A 37 9.05 -17.94 -16.02
C PHE A 37 9.11 -16.50 -15.48
N ALA A 38 9.19 -15.51 -16.36
CA ALA A 38 9.31 -14.10 -16.01
C ALA A 38 7.96 -13.36 -15.86
N GLU A 39 6.86 -14.07 -15.62
CA GLU A 39 5.60 -13.45 -15.16
C GLU A 39 5.73 -13.00 -13.69
N LEU A 40 6.55 -11.98 -13.44
CA LEU A 40 6.41 -11.15 -12.24
C LEU A 40 5.13 -10.32 -12.43
N LYS A 41 3.97 -10.97 -12.28
CA LYS A 41 2.64 -10.40 -12.50
C LYS A 41 2.57 -9.07 -11.77
N GLU A 42 2.36 -7.99 -12.52
CA GLU A 42 1.97 -6.71 -11.95
C GLU A 42 0.73 -6.96 -11.07
N ARG A 43 0.82 -6.62 -9.79
CA ARG A 43 -0.27 -6.80 -8.83
C ARG A 43 -0.74 -5.43 -8.38
N ILE A 44 -2.05 -5.25 -8.31
CA ILE A 44 -2.64 -4.09 -7.65
C ILE A 44 -2.80 -4.45 -6.17
N MET A 45 -2.12 -3.71 -5.31
CA MET A 45 -2.20 -3.84 -3.86
C MET A 45 -3.02 -2.67 -3.30
N LYS A 46 -4.07 -2.99 -2.55
CA LYS A 46 -4.86 -1.99 -1.81
C LYS A 46 -4.24 -1.79 -0.45
N LEU A 47 -3.96 -0.55 -0.08
CA LEU A 47 -3.41 -0.18 1.23
C LEU A 47 -4.21 0.96 1.84
N GLU A 48 -4.50 0.86 3.13
CA GLU A 48 -4.96 1.98 3.94
C GLU A 48 -3.82 2.97 4.13
N MET A 49 -4.10 4.26 3.94
CA MET A 49 -3.11 5.34 4.04
C MET A 49 -3.44 6.27 5.20
N TRP A 50 -2.44 6.53 6.04
CA TRP A 50 -2.53 7.42 7.19
C TRP A 50 -1.41 8.45 7.15
N VAL A 51 -1.72 9.71 7.41
CA VAL A 51 -0.76 10.82 7.41
C VAL A 51 -0.72 11.53 8.76
N CYS A 52 0.48 11.88 9.22
CA CYS A 52 0.64 12.77 10.36
C CYS A 52 0.73 14.23 9.88
N SER A 53 -0.19 15.08 10.35
CA SER A 53 -0.21 16.51 10.00
C SER A 53 0.93 17.33 10.65
N GLN A 54 1.63 16.77 11.64
CA GLN A 54 2.68 17.47 12.38
C GLN A 54 4.08 17.24 11.81
N CYS A 55 4.41 16.00 11.45
CA CYS A 55 5.75 15.63 10.98
C CYS A 55 5.77 15.00 9.58
N SER A 56 4.62 15.00 8.89
CA SER A 56 4.46 14.46 7.52
C SER A 56 4.78 12.97 7.36
N GLN A 57 4.90 12.21 8.46
CA GLN A 57 5.04 10.76 8.40
C GLN A 57 3.81 10.13 7.74
N VAL A 58 4.04 9.24 6.79
CA VAL A 58 2.99 8.42 6.15
C VAL A 58 3.15 6.97 6.62
N LEU A 59 2.03 6.33 6.94
CA LEU A 59 1.96 4.90 7.24
C LEU A 59 0.98 4.20 6.30
N PHE A 60 1.35 3.00 5.88
CA PHE A 60 0.53 2.13 5.05
C PHE A 60 0.21 0.84 5.79
N TYR A 61 -1.05 0.40 5.71
CA TYR A 61 -1.50 -0.85 6.29
C TYR A 61 -2.26 -1.68 5.25
N LEU A 62 -2.21 -3.00 5.36
CA LEU A 62 -3.13 -3.85 4.61
C LEU A 62 -4.55 -3.59 5.13
N PRO A 63 -5.54 -3.43 4.24
CA PRO A 63 -6.92 -3.22 4.64
C PRO A 63 -7.43 -4.46 5.38
N GLU A 64 -8.20 -4.24 6.44
CA GLU A 64 -8.94 -5.33 7.07
C GLU A 64 -9.93 -5.95 6.08
N LYS A 65 -10.21 -7.26 6.23
CA LYS A 65 -11.15 -7.99 5.33
C LYS A 65 -12.55 -7.34 5.26
N SER A 66 -12.92 -6.55 6.28
CA SER A 66 -14.18 -5.81 6.40
C SER A 66 -14.23 -4.57 5.51
N SER A 67 -13.12 -3.87 5.27
CA SER A 67 -13.08 -2.62 4.49
C SER A 67 -13.06 -2.86 2.97
N LEU A 68 -12.78 -4.09 2.54
CA LEU A 68 -12.83 -4.50 1.12
C LEU A 68 -14.25 -4.74 0.57
N LYS A 69 -15.30 -4.68 1.41
CA LYS A 69 -16.68 -4.98 1.01
C LYS A 69 -17.48 -3.79 0.47
N SER A 70 -16.91 -2.59 0.38
CA SER A 70 -17.64 -1.42 -0.12
C SER A 70 -17.50 -1.28 -1.63
N ARG A 71 -18.43 -1.91 -2.36
CA ARG A 71 -19.06 -1.49 -3.63
C ARG A 71 -19.79 -2.69 -4.25
N LYS A 72 -21.07 -2.84 -3.93
CA LYS A 72 -22.09 -3.33 -4.87
C LYS A 72 -22.89 -2.11 -5.33
#